data_AF-A0A4Y2BSR1-F1
#
_entry.id   AF-A0A4Y2BSR1-F1
#
_cell.length_a   1.000
_cell.length_b   1.000
_cell.length_c   1.000
_cell.angle_alpha   90.00
_cell.angle_beta   90.00
_cell.angle_gamma   90.00
#
_symmetry.space_group_name_H-M   'P 1'
#
loop_
_entity.id
_entity.type
_entity.pdbx_description
1 polymer ?
#
loop_
_entity_poly.entity_id
_entity_poly.type
_entity_poly.pdbx_seq_one_letter_code
_entity_poly.pdbx_strand_id
1 'polypeptide(L)'
;MQFDEQNKLTGFKGDLIHTFNKDLSSIENKDYFNHLKSRNNVILLGDSLGDLDMAAGAEDVNALLKIGFLNFKVEENLPKYLEAFDIVLCDDQTMDVVIGLLQHIL
;
A
#
# COMPACT_ATOMS: atom_id res chain seq x y z
N MET A 1 2.34 -16.74 -10.37
CA MET A 1 2.92 -17.15 -11.66
C MET A 1 2.74 -18.65 -11.86
N GLN A 2 2.56 -19.08 -13.10
CA GLN A 2 2.44 -20.47 -13.51
C GLN A 2 3.57 -20.79 -14.48
N PHE A 3 4.26 -21.88 -14.19
CA PHE A 3 5.38 -22.38 -14.99
C PHE A 3 5.04 -23.78 -15.47
N ASP A 4 5.49 -24.12 -16.68
CA ASP A 4 5.41 -25.51 -17.17
C ASP A 4 6.53 -26.38 -16.58
N GLU A 5 6.58 -27.65 -16.98
CA GLU A 5 7.56 -28.64 -16.53
C GLU A 5 9.00 -28.28 -16.95
N GLN A 6 9.17 -27.38 -17.92
CA GLN A 6 10.46 -26.88 -18.39
C GLN A 6 10.82 -25.53 -17.74
N ASN A 7 10.13 -25.12 -16.67
CA ASN A 7 10.30 -23.84 -15.97
C ASN A 7 10.05 -22.61 -16.84
N LYS A 8 9.28 -22.73 -17.93
CA LYS A 8 8.90 -21.58 -18.76
C LYS A 8 7.61 -20.95 -18.23
N LEU A 9 7.58 -19.62 -18.18
CA LEU A 9 6.40 -18.85 -17.78
C LEU A 9 5.26 -19.07 -18.79
N THR A 10 4.13 -19.59 -18.32
CA THR A 10 2.94 -19.85 -19.14
C THR A 10 1.74 -19.00 -18.74
N GLY A 11 1.75 -18.39 -17.56
CA GLY A 11 0.69 -17.47 -17.13
C GLY A 11 0.82 -16.95 -15.71
N PHE A 12 -0.23 -16.26 -15.26
CA PHE A 12 -0.39 -15.76 -13.90
C PHE A 12 -1.55 -16.50 -13.21
N LYS A 13 -1.48 -16.59 -11.88
CA LYS A 13 -2.48 -17.32 -11.06
C LYS A 13 -3.29 -16.29 -10.28
N GLY A 14 -4.56 -16.60 -10.03
CA GLY A 14 -5.49 -15.72 -9.33
C GLY A 14 -5.94 -14.55 -10.19
N ASP A 15 -6.70 -13.65 -9.58
CA ASP A 15 -7.16 -12.44 -10.24
C ASP A 15 -6.01 -11.44 -10.45
N LEU A 16 -6.07 -10.70 -11.54
CA LEU A 16 -5.07 -9.71 -11.89
C LEU A 16 -5.17 -8.52 -10.93
N ILE A 17 -4.10 -8.24 -10.17
CA ILE A 17 -3.96 -7.00 -9.40
C ILE A 17 -3.26 -5.95 -10.29
N HIS A 18 -3.91 -4.81 -10.47
CA HIS A 18 -3.47 -3.63 -11.20
C HIS A 18 -3.68 -2.37 -10.33
N THR A 19 -3.23 -1.21 -10.82
CA THR A 19 -3.19 0.06 -10.05
C THR A 19 -4.55 0.54 -9.50
N PHE A 20 -5.68 0.00 -9.96
CA PHE A 20 -7.02 0.48 -9.61
C PHE A 20 -7.90 -0.58 -8.94
N ASN A 21 -7.35 -1.74 -8.57
CA ASN A 21 -8.06 -2.76 -7.79
C ASN A 21 -7.21 -3.25 -6.62
N LYS A 22 -6.44 -2.34 -6.01
CA LYS A 22 -5.62 -2.63 -4.83
C LYS A 22 -6.43 -2.41 -3.55
N ASP A 23 -7.58 -3.05 -3.41
CA ASP A 23 -8.33 -3.03 -2.16
C ASP A 23 -8.12 -4.33 -1.36
N LEU A 24 -8.50 -4.33 -0.07
CA LEU A 24 -8.42 -5.54 0.75
C LEU A 24 -9.43 -6.61 0.30
N SER A 25 -10.45 -6.25 -0.48
CA SER A 25 -11.41 -7.22 -1.05
C SER A 25 -10.76 -8.13 -2.09
N SER A 26 -9.70 -7.65 -2.74
CA SER A 26 -8.87 -8.40 -3.68
C SER A 26 -7.95 -9.42 -2.99
N ILE A 27 -7.87 -9.38 -1.65
CA ILE A 27 -7.16 -10.37 -0.84
C ILE A 27 -8.14 -11.49 -0.46
N GLU A 28 -8.12 -12.59 -1.21
CA GLU A 28 -8.96 -13.78 -0.94
C GLU A 28 -8.65 -14.48 0.41
N ASN A 29 -7.61 -14.04 1.13
CA ASN A 29 -7.08 -14.74 2.30
C ASN A 29 -7.77 -14.31 3.60
N LYS A 30 -8.92 -14.93 3.90
CA LYS A 30 -9.66 -14.72 5.17
C LYS A 30 -8.82 -14.99 6.43
N ASP A 31 -7.82 -15.86 6.36
CA ASP A 31 -6.95 -16.17 7.51
C ASP A 31 -6.00 -15.00 7.83
N TYR A 32 -5.59 -14.23 6.82
CA TYR A 32 -4.81 -13.01 7.02
C TYR A 32 -5.58 -11.99 7.87
N PHE A 33 -6.86 -11.77 7.54
CA PHE A 33 -7.73 -10.84 8.29
C PHE A 33 -7.95 -11.25 9.74
N ASN A 34 -8.11 -12.55 10.01
CA ASN A 34 -8.30 -13.03 11.38
C ASN A 34 -7.12 -12.72 12.31
N HIS A 35 -5.89 -12.72 11.79
CA HIS A 35 -4.70 -12.33 12.55
C HIS A 35 -4.59 -10.81 12.74
N LEU A 36 -5.18 -10.03 11.83
CA LEU A 36 -5.15 -8.58 11.87
C LEU A 36 -6.25 -7.93 12.73
N LYS A 37 -7.27 -8.67 13.16
CA LYS A 37 -8.38 -8.14 14.00
C LYS A 37 -7.95 -7.43 15.28
N SER A 38 -6.74 -7.69 15.77
CA SER A 38 -6.18 -7.03 16.97
C SER A 38 -5.27 -5.83 16.65
N ARG A 39 -5.02 -5.55 15.38
CA ARG A 39 -4.09 -4.51 14.90
C ARG A 39 -4.88 -3.38 14.24
N ASN A 40 -5.31 -2.46 15.08
CA ASN A 40 -6.22 -1.38 14.68
C ASN A 40 -5.48 -0.11 14.20
N ASN A 41 -4.14 -0.09 14.27
CA ASN A 41 -3.33 1.04 13.84
C ASN A 41 -2.58 0.66 12.55
N VAL A 42 -2.74 1.48 11.51
CA VAL A 42 -2.25 1.20 10.16
C VAL A 42 -1.37 2.35 9.69
N ILE A 43 -0.19 2.01 9.17
CA ILE A 43 0.63 2.90 8.36
C ILE A 43 0.54 2.40 6.91
N LEU A 44 -0.06 3.21 6.04
CA LEU A 44 -0.16 2.96 4.61
C LEU A 44 0.94 3.70 3.89
N LEU A 45 1.74 2.96 3.11
CA LEU A 45 2.81 3.50 2.27
C LEU A 45 2.42 3.28 0.80
N GLY A 46 2.42 4.32 -0.02
CA GLY A 46 2.09 4.23 -1.44
C GLY A 46 2.85 5.23 -2.27
N ASP A 47 3.06 4.94 -3.55
CA ASP A 47 3.71 5.82 -4.52
C ASP A 47 2.74 6.32 -5.60
N SER A 48 1.49 5.85 -5.55
CA SER A 48 0.43 6.21 -6.47
C SER A 48 -0.87 6.49 -5.73
N LEU A 49 -1.78 7.25 -6.35
CA LEU A 49 -3.11 7.50 -5.78
C LEU A 49 -3.95 6.21 -5.66
N GLY A 50 -3.68 5.20 -6.49
CA GLY A 50 -4.37 3.91 -6.41
C GLY A 50 -4.00 3.09 -5.17
N ASP A 51 -2.92 3.45 -4.47
CA ASP A 51 -2.51 2.78 -3.24
C ASP A 51 -3.36 3.19 -2.03
N LEU A 52 -4.09 4.31 -2.13
CA LEU A 52 -4.96 4.79 -1.05
C LEU A 52 -6.06 3.79 -0.72
N ASP A 53 -6.46 2.98 -1.70
CA ASP A 53 -7.49 1.96 -1.56
C ASP A 53 -6.96 0.70 -0.86
N MET A 54 -5.65 0.58 -0.60
CA MET A 54 -5.08 -0.61 0.08
C MET A 54 -5.54 -0.78 1.51
N ALA A 55 -5.98 0.30 2.17
CA ALA A 55 -6.62 0.22 3.47
C ALA A 55 -8.16 0.07 3.37
N ALA A 56 -8.74 0.18 2.18
CA ALA A 56 -10.18 0.02 1.97
C ALA A 56 -10.57 -1.45 2.17
N GLY A 57 -11.44 -1.71 3.15
CA GLY A 57 -11.83 -3.06 3.57
C GLY A 57 -11.17 -3.56 4.85
N ALA A 58 -10.30 -2.75 5.48
CA ALA A 58 -9.83 -3.04 6.84
C ALA A 58 -10.94 -2.73 7.84
N GLU A 59 -11.41 -3.76 8.54
CA GLU A 59 -12.36 -3.60 9.65
C GLU A 59 -11.63 -3.11 10.91
N ASP A 60 -12.33 -2.35 11.76
CA ASP A 60 -11.86 -1.90 13.08
C ASP A 60 -10.57 -1.04 13.10
N VAL A 61 -10.29 -0.27 12.04
CA VAL A 61 -9.15 0.67 12.03
C VAL A 61 -9.41 1.89 12.94
N ASN A 62 -8.59 2.04 13.98
CA ASN A 62 -8.62 3.17 14.92
C ASN A 62 -7.79 4.36 14.44
N ALA A 63 -6.61 4.09 13.87
CA ALA A 63 -5.72 5.12 13.36
C ALA A 63 -5.13 4.67 12.03
N LEU A 64 -5.18 5.56 11.03
CA LEU A 64 -4.61 5.35 9.71
C LEU A 64 -3.71 6.54 9.38
N LEU A 65 -2.42 6.28 9.15
CA LEU A 65 -1.46 7.25 8.66
C LEU A 65 -1.06 6.90 7.23
N LYS A 66 -1.27 7.80 6.29
CA LYS A 66 -0.97 7.62 4.87
C LYS A 66 0.29 8.41 4.48
N ILE A 67 1.29 7.72 3.97
CA ILE A 67 2.56 8.30 3.52
C ILE A 67 2.72 8.03 2.03
N GLY A 68 2.78 9.11 1.25
CA GLY A 68 2.89 9.09 -0.20
C GLY A 68 4.30 9.41 -0.69
N PHE A 69 4.91 8.53 -1.49
CA PHE A 69 6.17 8.76 -2.17
C PHE A 69 5.92 9.37 -3.55
N LEU A 70 6.22 10.65 -3.70
CA LEU A 70 6.03 11.38 -4.95
C LEU A 70 7.36 11.51 -5.71
N ASN A 71 7.59 10.58 -6.63
CA ASN A 71 8.84 10.48 -7.39
C ASN A 71 8.72 10.94 -8.86
N PHE A 72 7.50 11.13 -9.38
CA PHE A 72 7.28 11.48 -10.79
C PHE A 72 6.40 12.72 -10.95
N LYS A 73 6.83 13.63 -11.83
CA LYS A 73 6.14 14.91 -12.11
C LYS A 73 5.73 15.63 -10.81
N VAL A 74 6.70 15.81 -9.91
CA VAL A 74 6.49 16.31 -8.55
C VAL A 74 5.64 17.58 -8.55
N GLU A 75 6.02 18.60 -9.31
CA GLU A 75 5.29 19.88 -9.35
C GLU A 75 3.83 19.74 -9.82
N GLU A 76 3.57 18.88 -10.81
CA GLU A 76 2.22 18.68 -11.38
C GLU A 76 1.32 17.89 -10.42
N ASN A 77 1.90 16.91 -9.74
CA ASN A 77 1.14 15.94 -8.93
C ASN A 77 1.06 16.31 -7.45
N LEU A 78 1.96 17.16 -6.95
CA LEU A 78 2.04 17.54 -5.54
C LEU A 78 0.70 17.99 -4.95
N PRO A 79 -0.12 18.85 -5.61
CA PRO A 79 -1.41 19.24 -5.06
C PRO A 79 -2.33 18.05 -4.78
N LYS A 80 -2.39 17.08 -5.70
CA LYS A 80 -3.23 15.88 -5.55
C LYS A 80 -2.73 14.97 -4.43
N TYR A 81 -1.42 14.87 -4.26
CA TYR A 81 -0.83 14.04 -3.21
C TYR A 81 -1.04 14.67 -1.83
N LEU A 82 -0.91 15.99 -1.71
CA LEU A 82 -1.16 16.72 -0.46
C LEU A 82 -2.64 16.66 -0.03
N GLU A 83 -3.58 16.54 -0.96
CA GLU A 83 -4.99 16.32 -0.66
C GLU A 83 -5.29 14.90 -0.18
N ALA A 84 -4.48 13.92 -0.59
CA ALA A 84 -4.82 12.51 -0.47
C ALA A 84 -4.01 11.74 0.59
N PHE A 85 -2.77 12.16 0.85
CA PHE A 85 -1.85 11.57 1.85
C PHE A 85 -1.63 12.54 3.01
N ASP A 86 -1.39 12.01 4.20
CA ASP A 86 -1.09 12.80 5.40
C ASP A 86 0.35 13.34 5.37
N ILE A 87 1.27 12.55 4.81
CA ILE A 87 2.68 12.92 4.61
C ILE A 87 3.03 12.65 3.15
N VAL A 88 3.65 13.62 2.48
CA VAL A 88 4.16 13.46 1.11
C VAL A 88 5.67 13.63 1.10
N LEU A 89 6.37 12.59 0.66
CA LEU A 89 7.82 12.58 0.50
C LEU A 89 8.15 12.82 -0.98
N CYS A 90 8.72 13.97 -1.29
CA CYS A 90 9.01 14.38 -2.66
C CYS A 90 10.45 14.01 -3.04
N ASP A 91 10.61 13.18 -4.08
CA ASP A 91 11.92 12.71 -4.58
C ASP A 91 12.81 12.12 -3.47
N ASP A 92 12.19 11.42 -2.51
CA ASP A 92 12.86 10.74 -1.41
C ASP A 92 12.99 9.25 -1.72
N GLN A 93 14.24 8.78 -1.80
CA GLN A 93 14.59 7.37 -2.10
C GLN A 93 14.96 6.59 -0.82
N THR A 94 14.59 7.09 0.34
CA THR A 94 14.89 6.50 1.65
C THR A 94 13.62 6.02 2.36
N MET A 95 13.80 5.31 3.48
CA MET A 95 12.72 4.96 4.41
C MET A 95 12.90 5.68 5.75
N ASP A 96 13.72 6.74 5.80
CA ASP A 96 14.18 7.33 7.06
C ASP A 96 13.02 7.92 7.87
N VAL A 97 12.05 8.55 7.20
CA VAL A 97 10.83 9.06 7.86
C VAL A 97 10.01 7.91 8.46
N VAL A 98 9.82 6.83 7.72
CA VAL A 98 9.06 5.65 8.19
C VAL A 98 9.78 4.98 9.35
N ILE A 99 11.10 4.77 9.24
CA ILE A 99 11.94 4.17 10.29
C ILE A 99 11.92 5.06 11.53
N GLY A 100 12.05 6.37 11.37
CA GLY A 100 11.96 7.34 12.46
C GLY A 100 10.62 7.26 13.19
N LEU A 101 9.51 7.16 12.48
CA LEU A 101 8.19 6.95 13.07
C LEU A 101 8.11 5.63 13.86
N LEU A 102 8.59 4.52 13.26
CA LEU A 102 8.58 3.21 13.92
C LEU A 102 9.41 3.19 15.20
N GLN A 103 10.57 3.87 15.23
CA GLN A 103 11.42 4.00 16.42
C GLN A 103 10.78 4.77 17.58
N HIS A 104 9.75 5.58 17.31
CA HIS A 104 9.01 6.29 18.35
C HIS A 104 7.79 5.51 18.85
N ILE A 105 7.27 4.58 18.04
CA ILE A 105 6.08 3.79 18.34
C ILE A 105 6.44 2.46 19.04
N LEU A 106 7.61 1.88 18.71
CA LEU A 106 8.10 0.59 19.20
C LEU A 106 9.22 0.77 20.23
#